data_AF-L0A736-F1
#
_entry.id   AF-L0A736-F1
#
_cell.length_a   1.000
_cell.length_b   1.000
_cell.length_c   1.000
_cell.angle_alpha   90.00
_cell.angle_beta   90.00
_cell.angle_gamma   90.00
#
_symmetry.space_group_name_H-M   'P 1'
#
loop_
_entity.id
_entity.type
_entity.pdbx_description
1 polymer ?
#
loop_
_entity_poly.entity_id
_entity_poly.type
_entity_poly.pdbx_seq_one_letter_code
_entity_poly.pdbx_strand_id
1 'polypeptide(L)'
;MTMAPHSLLSNVPPRMQVILEAVQELREAKDVLRRGNIIKGVQRYENAKRALYQAMGMLTEGNIIVTNALSDHPLREQFDAFLQAGSDFGGAYDAYKISGTDSRAALGLVKAEKKLISELDHLERCSN
;
A
#
# COMPACT_ATOMS: atom_id res chain seq x y z
N MET A 1 -3.81 33.03 9.43
CA MET A 1 -2.76 32.04 9.73
C MET A 1 -3.40 30.66 9.74
N THR A 2 -3.37 29.98 8.60
CA THR A 2 -3.97 28.65 8.41
C THR A 2 -2.94 27.61 8.83
N MET A 3 -3.23 26.86 9.90
CA MET A 3 -2.39 25.74 10.32
C MET A 3 -2.39 24.68 9.22
N ALA A 4 -1.21 24.39 8.66
CA ALA A 4 -1.02 23.20 7.85
C ALA A 4 -1.28 21.98 8.76
N PRO A 5 -2.08 20.98 8.35
CA PRO A 5 -2.11 19.73 9.07
C PRO A 5 -0.72 19.13 8.92
N HIS A 6 0.08 19.19 9.99
CA HIS A 6 1.29 18.41 10.13
C HIS A 6 0.84 16.95 10.23
N SER A 7 0.59 16.34 9.06
CA SER A 7 0.30 14.93 8.94
C SER A 7 1.44 14.19 9.61
N LEU A 8 1.17 13.46 10.69
CA LEU A 8 2.18 12.67 11.42
C LEU A 8 2.91 11.68 10.48
N LEU A 9 2.40 11.47 9.26
CA LEU A 9 3.03 10.73 8.17
C LEU A 9 4.20 11.47 7.47
N SER A 10 4.53 12.71 7.86
CA SER A 10 5.66 13.46 7.30
C SER A 10 7.01 13.16 7.95
N ASN A 11 7.03 12.41 9.07
CA ASN A 11 8.24 11.96 9.77
C ASN A 11 8.55 10.46 9.54
N VAL A 12 7.95 9.87 8.51
CA VAL A 12 8.11 8.44 8.21
C VAL A 12 9.34 8.27 7.31
N PRO A 13 10.17 7.22 7.48
CA PRO A 13 11.35 7.02 6.66
C PRO A 13 11.04 7.10 5.15
N PRO A 14 11.92 7.67 4.30
CA PRO A 14 11.63 7.89 2.88
C PRO A 14 11.16 6.63 2.13
N ARG A 15 11.69 5.45 2.48
CA ARG A 15 11.27 4.17 1.90
C ARG A 15 9.82 3.80 2.20
N MET A 16 9.33 4.16 3.39
CA MET A 16 7.95 3.93 3.80
C MET A 16 7.02 4.95 3.12
N GLN A 17 7.48 6.19 2.92
CA GLN A 17 6.76 7.20 2.18
C GLN A 17 6.45 6.75 0.74
N VAL A 18 7.42 6.13 0.05
CA VAL A 18 7.21 5.56 -1.29
C VAL A 18 6.07 4.54 -1.33
N ILE A 19 5.90 3.75 -0.27
CA ILE A 19 4.86 2.71 -0.20
C ILE A 19 3.51 3.33 0.13
N LEU A 20 3.46 4.27 1.07
CA LEU A 20 2.26 5.04 1.36
C LEU A 20 1.74 5.71 0.09
N GLU A 21 2.62 6.33 -0.69
CA GLU A 21 2.30 6.93 -1.99
C GLU A 21 1.81 5.89 -3.01
N ALA A 22 2.45 4.70 -3.08
CA ALA A 22 2.01 3.64 -3.98
C ALA A 22 0.64 3.06 -3.61
N VAL A 23 0.34 2.89 -2.32
CA VAL A 23 -0.98 2.45 -1.84
C VAL A 23 -2.03 3.54 -2.07
N GLN A 24 -1.67 4.81 -1.89
CA GLN A 24 -2.52 5.95 -2.20
C GLN A 24 -2.91 5.98 -3.69
N GLU A 25 -1.94 5.81 -4.57
CA GLU A 25 -2.17 5.75 -6.02
C GLU A 25 -3.08 4.57 -6.39
N LEU A 26 -2.92 3.41 -5.73
CA LEU A 26 -3.80 2.26 -5.91
C LEU A 26 -5.25 2.56 -5.47
N ARG A 27 -5.43 3.24 -4.32
CA ARG A 27 -6.74 3.68 -3.82
C ARG A 27 -7.42 4.61 -4.83
N GLU A 28 -6.70 5.61 -5.31
CA GLU A 28 -7.23 6.56 -6.30
C GLU A 28 -7.55 5.90 -7.64
N ALA A 29 -6.72 4.96 -8.11
CA ALA A 29 -6.99 4.21 -9.33
C ALA A 29 -8.29 3.40 -9.24
N LYS A 30 -8.57 2.78 -8.07
CA LYS A 30 -9.83 2.08 -7.82
C LYS A 30 -11.03 3.02 -7.80
N ASP A 31 -10.88 4.23 -7.27
CA ASP A 31 -11.95 5.22 -7.29
C ASP A 31 -12.23 5.75 -8.70
N VAL A 32 -11.20 5.91 -9.54
CA VAL A 32 -11.36 6.25 -10.96
C VAL A 32 -12.14 5.15 -11.69
N LEU A 33 -11.83 3.88 -11.43
CA LEU A 33 -12.57 2.74 -11.99
C LEU A 33 -14.05 2.76 -11.56
N ARG A 34 -14.31 2.98 -10.26
CA ARG A 34 -15.68 3.08 -9.71
C ARG A 34 -16.50 4.21 -10.34
N ARG A 35 -15.85 5.31 -10.74
CA ARG A 35 -16.49 6.45 -11.41
C ARG A 35 -16.76 6.21 -12.90
N GLY A 36 -16.48 5.02 -13.44
CA GLY A 36 -16.80 4.65 -14.82
C GLY A 36 -15.73 4.98 -15.86
N ASN A 37 -14.54 5.44 -15.44
CA ASN A 37 -13.42 5.69 -16.35
C ASN A 37 -12.64 4.40 -16.63
N ILE A 38 -13.26 3.45 -17.35
CA ILE A 38 -12.75 2.06 -17.46
C ILE A 38 -11.35 2.01 -18.10
N ILE A 39 -11.16 2.62 -19.28
CA ILE A 39 -9.90 2.47 -20.04
C ILE A 39 -8.71 3.08 -19.28
N LYS A 40 -8.83 4.35 -18.86
CA LYS A 40 -7.77 5.04 -18.09
C LYS A 40 -7.61 4.44 -16.70
N GLY A 41 -8.71 4.03 -16.07
CA GLY A 41 -8.72 3.43 -14.74
C GLY A 41 -8.02 2.08 -14.69
N VAL A 42 -8.24 1.20 -15.68
CA VAL A 42 -7.57 -0.11 -15.73
C VAL A 42 -6.07 0.07 -15.87
N GLN A 43 -5.62 0.93 -16.78
CA GLN A 43 -4.19 1.16 -16.98
C GLN A 43 -3.52 1.77 -15.75
N ARG A 44 -4.15 2.78 -15.14
CA ARG A 44 -3.67 3.39 -13.88
C ARG A 44 -3.59 2.35 -12.76
N TYR A 45 -4.62 1.51 -12.64
CA TYR A 45 -4.70 0.48 -11.62
C TYR A 45 -3.66 -0.63 -11.78
N GLU A 46 -3.42 -1.12 -13.00
CA GLU A 46 -2.35 -2.10 -13.26
C GLU A 46 -0.96 -1.51 -13.01
N ASN A 47 -0.75 -0.25 -13.37
CA ASN A 47 0.51 0.44 -13.08
C ASN A 47 0.72 0.62 -11.57
N ALA A 48 -0.32 1.02 -10.83
CA ALA A 48 -0.28 1.19 -9.39
C ALA A 48 0.06 -0.12 -8.67
N LYS A 49 -0.56 -1.25 -9.06
CA LYS A 49 -0.23 -2.57 -8.50
C LYS A 49 1.23 -2.96 -8.72
N ARG A 50 1.75 -2.71 -9.92
CA ARG A 50 3.15 -3.01 -10.24
C ARG A 50 4.11 -2.12 -9.44
N ALA A 51 3.83 -0.83 -9.34
CA ALA A 51 4.63 0.11 -8.58
C ALA A 51 4.66 -0.25 -7.09
N LEU A 52 3.49 -0.59 -6.52
CA LEU A 52 3.38 -1.07 -5.15
C LEU A 52 4.17 -2.36 -4.92
N TYR A 53 4.06 -3.34 -5.83
CA TYR A 53 4.83 -4.58 -5.73
C TYR A 53 6.35 -4.32 -5.73
N GLN A 54 6.83 -3.42 -6.60
CA GLN A 54 8.23 -3.01 -6.62
C GLN A 54 8.66 -2.29 -5.34
N ALA A 55 7.83 -1.37 -4.83
CA ALA A 55 8.09 -0.65 -3.59
C ALA A 55 8.18 -1.60 -2.38
N MET A 56 7.33 -2.63 -2.34
CA MET A 56 7.40 -3.67 -1.32
C MET A 56 8.67 -4.50 -1.42
N GLY A 57 9.11 -4.89 -2.64
CA GLY A 57 10.37 -5.61 -2.84
C GLY A 57 11.60 -4.86 -2.31
N MET A 58 11.61 -3.52 -2.45
CA MET A 58 12.68 -2.67 -1.91
C MET A 58 12.77 -2.68 -0.37
N LEU A 59 11.68 -3.00 0.33
CA LEU A 59 11.72 -3.20 1.79
C LEU A 59 12.29 -4.56 2.16
N THR A 60 11.82 -5.61 1.49
CA THR A 60 12.20 -6.99 1.81
C THR A 60 13.67 -7.28 1.53
N GLU A 61 14.23 -6.68 0.47
CA GLU A 61 15.67 -6.77 0.18
C GLU A 61 16.50 -5.88 1.12
N GLY A 62 15.89 -4.88 1.74
CA GLY A 62 16.52 -3.96 2.70
C GLY A 62 16.20 -4.25 4.18
N ASN A 63 15.72 -5.47 4.49
CA ASN A 63 14.91 -5.93 5.63
C ASN A 63 15.38 -5.64 7.08
N ILE A 64 16.39 -4.79 7.30
CA ILE A 64 16.91 -4.48 8.65
C ILE A 64 16.67 -3.01 9.03
N ILE A 65 16.36 -2.12 8.08
CA ILE A 65 16.48 -0.68 8.32
C ILE A 65 15.15 0.00 8.74
N VAL A 66 13.99 -0.49 8.28
CA VAL A 66 12.71 0.22 8.49
C VAL A 66 12.10 -0.05 9.86
N THR A 67 12.18 -1.29 10.36
CA THR A 67 11.72 -1.65 11.72
C THR A 67 12.51 -0.91 12.80
N ASN A 68 13.82 -0.72 12.61
CA ASN A 68 14.67 0.02 13.55
C ASN A 68 14.34 1.53 13.57
N ALA A 69 14.00 2.12 12.42
CA ALA A 69 13.66 3.54 12.32
C ALA A 69 12.26 3.87 12.90
N LEU A 70 11.38 2.88 13.03
CA LEU A 70 10.04 3.04 13.58
C LEU A 70 9.92 2.57 15.04
N SER A 71 11.03 2.12 15.65
CA SER A 71 11.04 1.55 17.02
C SER A 71 10.39 2.44 18.07
N ASP A 72 10.62 3.76 17.97
CA ASP A 72 10.12 4.78 18.89
C ASP A 72 8.92 5.56 18.33
N HIS A 73 8.35 5.12 17.20
CA HIS A 73 7.23 5.83 16.59
C HIS A 73 5.93 5.51 17.34
N PRO A 74 5.11 6.52 17.70
CA PRO A 74 3.84 6.30 18.43
C PRO A 74 2.82 5.45 17.66
N LEU A 75 2.98 5.33 16.33
CA LEU A 75 2.15 4.51 15.44
C LEU A 75 2.81 3.19 15.00
N ARG A 76 3.81 2.69 15.75
CA ARG A 76 4.57 1.51 15.37
C ARG A 76 3.70 0.30 15.08
N GLU A 77 2.74 0.00 15.95
CA GLU A 77 1.85 -1.17 15.77
C GLU A 77 1.02 -1.06 14.49
N GLN A 78 0.54 0.15 14.16
CA GLN A 78 -0.21 0.41 12.93
C GLN A 78 0.68 0.29 11.69
N PHE A 79 1.94 0.73 11.80
CA PHE A 79 2.92 0.53 10.72
C PHE A 79 3.27 -0.94 10.53
N ASP A 80 3.43 -1.71 11.60
CA ASP A 80 3.68 -3.15 11.53
C ASP A 80 2.49 -3.87 10.86
N ALA A 81 1.26 -3.51 11.22
CA ALA A 81 0.05 -4.03 10.58
C ALA A 81 -0.04 -3.68 9.09
N PHE A 82 0.30 -2.44 8.73
CA PHE A 82 0.36 -1.98 7.33
C PHE A 82 1.43 -2.72 6.52
N LEU A 83 2.63 -2.88 7.08
CA LEU A 83 3.72 -3.62 6.43
C LEU A 83 3.36 -5.09 6.24
N GLN A 84 2.72 -5.71 7.23
CA GLN A 84 2.21 -7.07 7.11
C GLN A 84 1.16 -7.18 6.00
N ALA A 85 0.21 -6.24 5.91
CA ALA A 85 -0.75 -6.21 4.81
C ALA A 85 -0.09 -5.99 3.44
N GLY A 86 1.01 -5.22 3.38
CA GLY A 86 1.81 -5.05 2.18
C GLY A 86 2.53 -6.33 1.76
N SER A 87 3.05 -7.09 2.73
CA SER A 87 3.65 -8.41 2.49
C SER A 87 2.62 -9.41 1.97
N ASP A 88 1.43 -9.45 2.58
CA ASP A 88 0.30 -10.28 2.13
C ASP A 88 -0.10 -9.93 0.68
N PHE A 89 -0.09 -8.64 0.32
CA PHE A 89 -0.31 -8.17 -1.05
C PHE A 89 0.77 -8.67 -2.00
N GLY A 90 2.05 -8.58 -1.63
CA GLY A 90 3.16 -9.07 -2.44
C GLY A 90 3.00 -10.55 -2.80
N GLY A 91 2.75 -11.40 -1.80
CA GLY A 91 2.52 -12.84 -2.01
C GLY A 91 1.27 -13.15 -2.85
N ALA A 92 0.18 -12.39 -2.66
CA ALA A 92 -1.02 -12.55 -3.47
C ALA A 92 -0.81 -12.10 -4.93
N TYR A 93 0.01 -11.07 -5.15
CA TYR A 93 0.38 -10.60 -6.48
C TYR A 93 1.25 -11.61 -7.23
N ASP A 94 2.20 -12.25 -6.55
CA ASP A 94 3.01 -13.34 -7.12
C ASP A 94 2.15 -14.54 -7.50
N ALA A 95 1.24 -14.97 -6.61
CA ALA A 95 0.30 -16.04 -6.90
C ALA A 95 -0.56 -15.70 -8.13
N TYR A 96 -1.08 -14.47 -8.21
CA TYR A 96 -1.86 -14.02 -9.37
C TYR A 96 -1.04 -14.03 -10.67
N LYS A 97 0.22 -13.58 -10.62
CA LYS A 97 1.13 -13.59 -11.77
C LYS A 97 1.41 -14.99 -12.30
N ILE A 98 1.61 -15.96 -11.40
CA ILE A 98 1.90 -17.36 -11.75
C ILE A 98 0.63 -18.06 -12.27
N SER A 99 -0.51 -17.82 -11.64
CA SER A 99 -1.75 -18.53 -11.94
C SER A 99 -2.51 -18.00 -13.17
N GLY A 100 -2.14 -16.84 -13.71
CA GLY A 100 -2.62 -16.30 -14.99
C GLY A 100 -4.11 -15.92 -15.02
N THR A 101 -4.99 -16.92 -15.05
CA THR A 101 -6.46 -16.79 -15.15
C THR A 101 -7.21 -17.44 -13.99
N ASP A 102 -6.53 -17.93 -12.95
CA ASP A 102 -7.19 -18.51 -11.77
C ASP A 102 -7.99 -17.43 -11.01
N SER A 103 -9.31 -17.56 -11.06
CA SER A 103 -10.27 -16.72 -10.36
C SER A 103 -10.01 -16.67 -8.84
N ARG A 104 -9.44 -17.72 -8.24
CA ARG A 104 -9.09 -17.75 -6.81
C ARG A 104 -7.89 -16.86 -6.51
N ALA A 105 -6.87 -16.88 -7.37
CA ALA A 105 -5.70 -16.02 -7.22
C ALA A 105 -6.08 -14.54 -7.43
N ALA A 106 -6.93 -14.25 -8.42
CA ALA A 106 -7.48 -12.92 -8.64
C ALA A 106 -8.29 -12.42 -7.43
N LEU A 107 -9.15 -13.27 -6.86
CA LEU A 107 -9.91 -12.93 -5.65
C LEU A 107 -8.99 -12.73 -4.43
N GLY A 108 -7.95 -13.54 -4.30
CA GLY A 108 -6.92 -13.40 -3.27
C GLY A 108 -6.23 -12.04 -3.35
N LEU A 109 -5.80 -11.63 -4.54
CA LEU A 109 -5.19 -10.33 -4.78
C LEU A 109 -6.13 -9.18 -4.40
N VAL A 110 -7.39 -9.22 -4.86
CA VAL A 110 -8.39 -8.19 -4.52
C VAL A 110 -8.63 -8.09 -3.01
N LYS A 111 -8.63 -9.22 -2.28
CA LYS A 111 -8.75 -9.23 -0.82
C LYS A 111 -7.53 -8.58 -0.15
N ALA A 112 -6.33 -8.93 -0.60
CA ALA A 112 -5.09 -8.36 -0.07
C ALA A 112 -5.02 -6.85 -0.30
N GLU A 113 -5.40 -6.37 -1.49
CA GLU A 113 -5.51 -4.93 -1.77
C GLU A 113 -6.50 -4.22 -0.84
N LYS A 114 -7.67 -4.83 -0.61
CA LYS A 114 -8.68 -4.23 0.27
C LYS A 114 -8.15 -4.12 1.70
N LYS A 115 -7.45 -5.15 2.18
CA LYS A 115 -6.80 -5.13 3.50
C LYS A 115 -5.77 -4.01 3.58
N LEU A 116 -4.87 -3.92 2.60
CA LEU A 116 -3.82 -2.90 2.57
C LEU A 116 -4.37 -1.47 2.56
N ILE A 117 -5.39 -1.20 1.75
CA ILE A 117 -6.07 0.11 1.76
C ILE A 117 -6.73 0.39 3.11
N SER A 118 -7.35 -0.63 3.74
CA SER A 118 -7.96 -0.48 5.06
C SER A 118 -6.93 -0.14 6.15
N GLU A 119 -5.72 -0.72 6.07
CA GLU A 119 -4.63 -0.38 7.00
C GLU A 119 -4.08 1.03 6.74
N LEU A 120 -4.04 1.47 5.48
CA LEU A 120 -3.73 2.88 5.15
C LEU A 120 -4.77 3.83 5.77
N ASP A 121 -6.06 3.54 5.59
CA ASP A 121 -7.16 4.33 6.18
C ASP A 121 -7.11 4.32 7.72
N HIS A 122 -6.58 3.25 8.33
CA HIS A 122 -6.39 3.18 9.77
C HIS A 122 -5.20 4.05 10.22
N LEU A 123 -4.07 3.98 9.52
CA LEU A 123 -2.90 4.83 9.75
C LEU A 123 -3.27 6.32 9.64
N GLU A 124 -3.99 6.72 8.58
CA GLU A 124 -4.45 8.10 8.38
C GLU A 124 -5.34 8.59 9.53
N ARG A 125 -6.18 7.71 10.10
CA ARG A 125 -7.07 8.05 11.23
C ARG A 125 -6.32 8.15 12.55
N CYS A 126 -5.26 7.38 12.75
CA CYS A 126 -4.43 7.47 13.95
C CYS A 126 -3.43 8.64 13.87
N SER A 127 -3.15 9.15 12.67
CA SER A 127 -2.24 10.28 12.43
C SER A 127 -2.91 11.67 12.45
N ASN A 128 -4.25 11.72 12.52
CA ASN A 128 -5.06 12.94 12.54
C ASN A 128 -5.75 13.10 13.90
#